data_AF-A0A503PQH2-F1
#
_entry.id   AF-A0A503PQH2-F1
#
_cell.length_a   1.000
_cell.length_b   1.000
_cell.length_c   1.000
_cell.angle_alpha   90.00
_cell.angle_beta   90.00
_cell.angle_gamma   90.00
#
_symmetry.space_group_name_H-M   'P 1'
#
loop_
_entity.id
_entity.type
_entity.pdbx_description
1 polymer ?
#
loop_
_entity_poly.entity_id
_entity_poly.type
_entity_poly.pdbx_seq_one_letter_code
_entity_poly.pdbx_strand_id
1 'polypeptide(L)'
;MSELFEIGQRERELFAELHAAEVESKEAGRNLLAKIWVYGPERSNIEDEARDRFFEAEQREMMARRAWAEAYKAFGASAAGLAKARYFARLKADPIARASPPAVEEVA
;
A
#
# COMPACT_ATOMS: atom_id res chain seq x y z
N MET A 1 -2.30 -3.99 25.45
CA MET A 1 -2.58 -3.18 24.25
C MET A 1 -3.92 -3.63 23.69
N SER A 2 -4.72 -2.74 23.09
CA SER A 2 -6.00 -3.13 22.50
C SER A 2 -5.79 -3.73 21.10
N GLU A 3 -6.56 -4.76 20.76
CA GLU A 3 -6.56 -5.44 19.45
C GLU A 3 -6.69 -4.46 18.27
N LEU A 4 -7.42 -3.36 18.45
CA LEU A 4 -7.61 -2.31 17.44
C LEU A 4 -6.32 -1.51 17.16
N PHE A 5 -5.47 -1.32 18.16
CA PHE A 5 -4.18 -0.66 17.98
C PHE A 5 -3.23 -1.52 17.15
N GLU A 6 -3.21 -2.83 17.39
CA GLU A 6 -2.38 -3.79 16.67
C GLU A 6 -2.79 -3.92 15.20
N ILE A 7 -4.09 -4.01 14.91
CA ILE A 7 -4.58 -4.05 13.52
C ILE A 7 -4.24 -2.75 12.77
N GLY A 8 -4.39 -1.59 13.43
CA GLY A 8 -4.06 -0.30 12.83
C GLY A 8 -2.55 -0.08 12.60
N GLN A 9 -1.68 -0.61 13.46
CA GLN A 9 -0.24 -0.62 13.20
C GLN A 9 0.11 -1.54 12.04
N ARG A 10 -0.48 -2.73 12.00
CA ARG A 10 -0.23 -3.70 10.94
C ARG A 10 -0.66 -3.18 9.56
N GLU A 11 -1.78 -2.45 9.47
CA GLU A 11 -2.21 -1.78 8.25
C GLU A 11 -1.15 -0.78 7.74
N ARG A 12 -0.55 0.01 8.64
CA ARG A 12 0.49 1.00 8.29
C ARG A 12 1.79 0.35 7.84
N GLU A 13 2.23 -0.70 8.53
CA GLU A 13 3.43 -1.45 8.15
C GLU A 13 3.28 -2.05 6.76
N LEU A 14 2.17 -2.75 6.50
CA LEU A 14 1.90 -3.37 5.20
C LEU A 14 1.72 -2.35 4.08
N PHE A 15 1.17 -1.17 4.39
CA PHE A 15 1.11 -0.08 3.42
C PHE A 15 2.50 0.46 3.07
N ALA A 16 3.39 0.59 4.05
CA ALA A 16 4.77 1.00 3.81
C ALA A 16 5.54 -0.05 2.99
N GLU A 17 5.36 -1.34 3.29
CA GLU A 17 5.92 -2.46 2.52
C GLU A 17 5.42 -2.46 1.07
N LEU A 18 4.12 -2.27 0.86
CA LEU A 18 3.54 -2.13 -0.49
C LEU A 18 4.14 -0.94 -1.24
N HIS A 19 4.22 0.23 -0.61
CA HIS A 19 4.79 1.40 -1.25
C HIS A 19 6.27 1.19 -1.62
N ALA A 20 7.05 0.56 -0.75
CA ALA A 20 8.45 0.25 -1.05
C ALA A 20 8.57 -0.71 -2.23
N ALA A 21 7.75 -1.77 -2.27
CA ALA A 21 7.76 -2.74 -3.37
C ALA A 21 7.32 -2.11 -4.71
N GLU A 22 6.33 -1.22 -4.71
CA GLU A 22 5.92 -0.49 -5.91
C GLU A 22 7.03 0.42 -6.45
N VAL A 23 7.80 1.07 -5.56
CA VAL A 23 8.94 1.89 -5.96
C VAL A 23 10.03 1.02 -6.57
N GLU A 24 10.37 -0.10 -5.91
CA GLU A 24 11.38 -1.05 -6.39
C GLU A 24 11.01 -1.59 -7.78
N SER A 25 9.76 -2.01 -8.00
CA SER A 25 9.32 -2.51 -9.31
C SER A 25 9.41 -1.43 -10.40
N LYS A 26 8.93 -0.22 -10.13
CA LYS A 26 9.02 0.91 -11.08
C LYS A 26 10.46 1.24 -11.44
N GLU A 27 11.37 1.20 -10.47
CA GLU A 27 12.81 1.44 -10.71
C GLU A 27 13.44 0.31 -11.53
N ALA A 28 13.13 -0.94 -11.22
CA ALA A 28 13.61 -2.09 -11.97
C ALA A 28 13.10 -2.08 -13.42
N GLY A 29 11.83 -1.74 -13.64
CA GLY A 29 11.24 -1.60 -14.97
C GLY A 29 11.89 -0.48 -15.78
N ARG A 30 12.17 0.68 -15.16
CA ARG A 30 12.92 1.77 -15.79
C ARG A 30 14.34 1.35 -16.18
N ASN A 31 15.02 0.59 -15.33
CA ASN A 31 16.37 0.10 -15.60
C ASN A 31 16.37 -0.87 -16.80
N LEU A 32 15.43 -1.81 -16.83
CA LEU A 32 15.27 -2.75 -17.93
C LEU A 32 15.00 -2.02 -19.26
N LEU A 33 14.08 -1.05 -19.27
CA LEU A 33 13.78 -0.25 -20.46
C LEU A 33 15.00 0.55 -20.93
N ALA A 34 15.76 1.13 -20.01
CA ALA A 34 16.98 1.86 -20.35
C ALA A 34 18.03 0.94 -21.01
N LYS A 35 18.17 -0.30 -20.53
CA LYS A 35 19.10 -1.28 -21.11
C LYS A 35 18.67 -1.72 -22.51
N ILE A 36 17.38 -2.04 -22.70
CA ILE A 36 16.83 -2.38 -24.02
C ILE A 36 17.07 -1.24 -25.02
N TRP A 37 16.90 0.02 -24.58
CA TRP A 37 17.11 1.19 -25.42
C TRP A 37 18.58 1.42 -25.81
N VAL A 38 19.51 1.18 -24.88
CA VAL A 38 20.95 1.46 -25.09
C VAL A 38 21.65 0.37 -25.90
N TYR A 39 21.32 -0.90 -25.67
CA TYR A 39 22.06 -2.03 -26.25
C TYR A 39 21.39 -2.65 -27.49
N GLY A 40 20.14 -2.25 -27.80
CA GLY A 40 19.37 -2.83 -28.90
C GLY A 40 18.94 -4.27 -28.63
N PRO A 41 18.18 -4.90 -29.53
CA PRO A 41 17.57 -6.23 -29.30
C PRO A 41 18.58 -7.40 -29.29
N GLU A 42 19.87 -7.14 -29.46
CA GLU A 42 20.89 -8.18 -29.34
C GLU A 42 21.07 -8.52 -27.86
N ARG A 43 20.56 -9.69 -27.47
CA ARG A 43 20.58 -10.22 -26.10
C ARG A 43 21.98 -10.15 -25.52
N SER A 44 22.24 -9.12 -24.73
CA SER A 44 23.42 -9.06 -23.87
C SER A 44 23.07 -9.63 -22.51
N ASN A 45 24.01 -10.29 -21.85
CA ASN A 45 23.85 -10.82 -20.48
C ASN A 45 23.40 -9.74 -19.47
N ILE A 46 23.62 -8.46 -19.81
CA ILE A 46 23.21 -7.28 -19.07
C ILE A 46 21.68 -7.10 -19.06
N GLU A 47 20.98 -7.56 -20.10
CA GLU A 47 19.51 -7.54 -20.20
C GLU A 47 18.86 -8.63 -19.36
N ASP A 48 19.44 -9.83 -19.32
CA ASP A 48 18.90 -10.96 -18.58
C ASP A 48 18.92 -10.68 -17.06
N GLU A 49 20.03 -10.17 -16.52
CA GLU A 49 20.08 -9.77 -15.10
C GLU A 49 19.07 -8.66 -14.75
N ALA A 50 18.85 -7.71 -15.66
CA ALA A 50 17.87 -6.65 -15.43
C ALA A 50 16.43 -7.16 -15.52
N ARG A 51 16.19 -8.12 -16.40
CA ARG A 51 14.90 -8.79 -16.56
C ARG A 51 14.58 -9.65 -15.33
N ASP A 52 15.55 -10.40 -14.82
CA ASP A 52 15.39 -11.19 -13.60
C ASP A 52 15.07 -10.30 -12.40
N ARG A 53 15.84 -9.21 -12.21
CA ARG A 53 15.55 -8.22 -11.15
C ARG A 53 14.18 -7.59 -11.27
N PHE A 54 13.74 -7.28 -12.49
CA PHE A 54 12.39 -6.77 -12.73
C PHE A 54 11.32 -7.79 -12.32
N PHE A 55 11.44 -9.05 -12.73
CA PHE A 55 10.49 -10.08 -12.36
C PHE A 55 10.47 -10.39 -10.85
N GLU A 56 11.63 -10.33 -10.18
CA GLU A 56 11.68 -10.44 -8.73
C GLU A 56 10.95 -9.28 -8.04
N ALA A 57 11.17 -8.04 -8.51
CA ALA A 57 10.51 -6.86 -7.95
C ALA A 57 8.98 -6.89 -8.18
N GLU A 58 8.52 -7.28 -9.37
CA GLU A 58 7.09 -7.47 -9.69
C GLU A 58 6.45 -8.56 -8.81
N GLN A 59 7.15 -9.68 -8.57
CA GLN A 59 6.64 -10.72 -7.68
C GLN A 59 6.52 -10.21 -6.23
N ARG A 60 7.50 -9.46 -5.74
CA ARG A 60 7.42 -8.84 -4.41
C ARG A 60 6.27 -7.85 -4.31
N GLU A 61 6.09 -6.99 -5.31
CA GLU A 61 4.97 -6.06 -5.37
C GLU A 61 3.62 -6.81 -5.35
N MET A 62 3.47 -7.86 -6.15
CA MET A 62 2.26 -8.68 -6.16
C MET A 62 1.96 -9.27 -4.78
N MET A 63 2.98 -9.80 -4.09
CA MET A 63 2.81 -10.35 -2.74
C MET A 63 2.45 -9.27 -1.72
N ALA A 64 3.10 -8.10 -1.78
CA ALA A 64 2.80 -6.98 -0.91
C ALA A 64 1.36 -6.45 -1.13
N ARG A 65 0.90 -6.39 -2.38
CA ARG A 65 -0.49 -6.04 -2.72
C ARG A 65 -1.50 -7.00 -2.10
N ARG A 66 -1.22 -8.31 -2.15
CA ARG A 66 -2.09 -9.34 -1.54
C ARG A 66 -2.13 -9.19 -0.02
N ALA A 67 -0.97 -9.08 0.62
CA ALA A 67 -0.87 -8.92 2.07
C ALA A 67 -1.59 -7.66 2.56
N TRP A 68 -1.42 -6.53 1.85
CA TRP A 68 -2.12 -5.29 2.16
C TRP A 68 -3.63 -5.42 1.97
N ALA A 69 -4.10 -6.04 0.88
CA ALA A 69 -5.53 -6.22 0.62
C ALA A 69 -6.21 -7.11 1.68
N GLU A 70 -5.54 -8.18 2.11
CA GLU A 70 -6.02 -9.07 3.17
C GLU A 70 -6.11 -8.33 4.50
N ALA A 71 -5.07 -7.59 4.88
CA ALA A 71 -5.07 -6.81 6.11
C ALA A 71 -6.11 -5.67 6.09
N TYR A 72 -6.26 -4.98 4.96
CA TYR A 72 -7.28 -3.94 4.79
C TYR A 72 -8.70 -4.49 4.89
N LYS A 73 -8.95 -5.68 4.32
CA LYS A 73 -10.23 -6.38 4.45
C LYS A 73 -10.51 -6.76 5.90
N ALA A 74 -9.51 -7.30 6.62
CA ALA A 74 -9.64 -7.64 8.03
C ALA A 74 -9.91 -6.39 8.89
N PHE A 75 -9.19 -5.29 8.65
CA PHE A 75 -9.43 -4.01 9.32
C PHE A 75 -10.84 -3.49 9.04
N GLY A 76 -11.29 -3.51 7.78
CA GLY A 76 -12.64 -3.08 7.39
C GLY A 76 -13.77 -3.87 8.07
N ALA A 77 -13.55 -5.16 8.34
CA ALA A 77 -14.49 -6.02 9.05
C ALA A 77 -14.47 -5.82 10.59
N SER A 78 -13.42 -5.18 11.13
CA SER A 78 -13.29 -4.91 12.56
C SER A 78 -14.24 -3.80 13.05
N ALA A 79 -14.48 -3.73 14.37
CA ALA A 79 -15.27 -2.67 14.98
C ALA A 79 -14.68 -1.27 14.70
N ALA A 80 -13.36 -1.12 14.69
CA ALA A 80 -12.67 0.13 14.35
C ALA A 80 -12.88 0.50 12.87
N GLY A 81 -12.77 -0.48 11.97
CA GLY A 81 -13.02 -0.27 10.53
C GLY A 81 -14.44 0.20 10.26
N LEU A 82 -15.43 -0.43 10.89
CA LEU A 82 -16.84 -0.02 10.80
C LEU A 82 -17.08 1.38 11.39
N ALA A 83 -16.46 1.72 12.52
CA ALA A 83 -16.55 3.05 13.11
C ALA A 83 -15.95 4.12 12.18
N LYS A 84 -14.77 3.85 11.60
CA LYS A 84 -14.11 4.72 10.62
C LYS A 84 -14.99 4.90 9.37
N ALA A 85 -15.58 3.83 8.85
CA ALA A 85 -16.48 3.89 7.69
C ALA A 85 -17.72 4.74 7.97
N ARG A 86 -18.34 4.60 9.15
CA ARG A 86 -19.48 5.43 9.60
C ARG A 86 -19.11 6.90 9.72
N TYR A 87 -17.94 7.20 10.28
CA TYR A 87 -17.44 8.56 10.38
C TYR A 87 -17.29 9.23 9.01
N PHE A 88 -16.65 8.56 8.05
CA PHE A 88 -16.49 9.12 6.70
C PHE A 88 -17.80 9.16 5.91
N ALA A 89 -18.73 8.22 6.13
CA ALA A 89 -20.07 8.29 5.55
C ALA A 89 -20.84 9.52 6.06
N ARG A 90 -20.73 9.83 7.36
CA ARG A 90 -21.31 11.05 7.96
C ARG A 90 -20.71 12.32 7.36
N LEU A 91 -19.38 12.36 7.19
CA LEU A 91 -18.70 13.51 6.56
C LEU A 91 -19.10 13.73 5.09
N LYS A 92 -19.43 12.66 4.36
CA LYS A 92 -19.93 12.77 2.98
C LYS A 92 -21.38 13.24 2.92
N ALA A 93 -22.21 12.81 3.87
CA ALA A 93 -23.63 13.15 3.93
C ALA A 93 -23.87 14.58 4.45
N ASP A 94 -22.97 15.11 5.29
CA ASP A 94 -23.08 16.45 5.87
C ASP A 94 -21.73 17.19 5.79
N PRO A 95 -21.58 18.14 4.84
CA PRO A 95 -20.38 18.96 4.71
C PRO A 95 -20.11 19.85 5.93
N ILE A 96 -21.12 20.17 6.75
CA ILE A 96 -20.97 21.02 7.95
C ILE A 96 -20.30 20.23 9.07
N ALA A 97 -20.55 18.92 9.17
CA ALA A 97 -19.84 18.03 10.09
C ALA A 97 -18.32 17.94 9.82
N ARG A 98 -17.86 18.39 8.64
CA ARG A 98 -16.43 18.50 8.29
C ARG A 98 -15.74 19.70 8.94
N ALA A 99 -16.50 20.74 9.33
CA ALA A 99 -15.98 21.98 9.91
C ALA A 99 -15.90 21.95 11.44
N SER A 100 -16.65 21.06 12.12
CA SER A 100 -16.59 20.86 13.56
C SER A 100 -16.47 19.36 13.88
N PRO A 101 -15.24 18.82 14.01
CA PRO A 101 -15.08 17.48 14.58
C PRO A 101 -15.69 17.45 15.99
N PRO A 102 -16.27 16.31 16.42
CA PRO A 102 -16.76 16.19 17.79
C PRO A 102 -15.61 16.53 18.74
N ALA A 103 -15.87 17.41 19.71
CA ALA A 103 -14.96 17.64 20.82
C ALA A 103 -14.64 16.26 21.41
N VAL A 104 -13.36 15.92 21.47
CA VAL A 104 -12.91 14.75 22.20
C VAL A 104 -13.22 15.07 23.66
N GLU A 105 -14.39 14.65 24.13
CA GLU A 105 -14.65 14.61 25.56
C GLU A 105 -13.64 13.61 26.12
N GLU A 106 -12.60 14.15 26.77
CA GLU A 106 -11.72 13.41 27.66
C GLU A 106 -12.60 12.68 28.67
N VAL A 107 -12.78 11.38 28.45
CA VAL A 107 -13.32 10.50 29.47
C VAL A 107 -12.18 10.20 30.45
N ALA A 108 -12.16 11.03 31.50
CA ALA A 108 -11.46 10.92 32.79
C ALA A 108 -9.93 11.10 32.81
#